data_AF-A0A377R4Y8-F1
#
_entry.id   AF-A0A377R4Y8-F1
#
_cell.length_a   1.000
_cell.length_b   1.000
_cell.length_c   1.000
_cell.angle_alpha   90.00
_cell.angle_beta   90.00
_cell.angle_gamma   90.00
#
_symmetry.space_group_name_H-M   'P 1'
#
loop_
_entity.id
_entity.type
_entity.pdbx_description
1 polymer ?
#
loop_
_entity_poly.entity_id
_entity_poly.type
_entity_poly.pdbx_seq_one_letter_code
_entity_poly.pdbx_strand_id
1 'polypeptide(L)'
;MKHLKTAVLAASLLLAAAAQAGGNPYRQSYGTWEETVGKNGKASAERFVIGRHGFEEFAAPRPECANRKQGYSHQTDRIGGSKLAADIRASIKDDGIGSPQEAAEAYAASLRDVLAEIRPDKKYPRVSLSLSCSDGAMVFIQLNRNEGLRMYSAPDAYYLPVRRVK
;
A
#
# COMPACT_ATOMS: atom_id res chain seq x y z
N MET A 1 54.84 -5.94 -10.69
CA MET A 1 53.88 -4.80 -10.76
C MET A 1 52.63 -5.14 -11.61
N LYS A 2 51.91 -6.24 -11.33
CA LYS A 2 50.69 -6.61 -12.09
C LYS A 2 49.43 -6.86 -11.24
N HIS A 3 49.53 -6.76 -9.92
CA HIS A 3 48.40 -7.05 -9.01
C HIS A 3 47.74 -5.80 -8.40
N LEU A 4 48.26 -4.59 -8.64
CA LEU A 4 47.69 -3.37 -8.05
C LEU A 4 46.48 -2.80 -8.82
N LYS A 5 46.27 -3.16 -10.09
CA LYS A 5 45.17 -2.61 -10.89
C LYS A 5 43.84 -3.34 -10.69
N THR A 6 43.87 -4.58 -10.21
CA THR A 6 42.67 -5.40 -10.02
C THR A 6 41.94 -5.10 -8.71
N ALA A 7 42.64 -4.56 -7.70
CA ALA A 7 42.06 -4.28 -6.39
C ALA A 7 41.18 -3.00 -6.38
N VAL A 8 41.46 -2.03 -7.26
CA VAL A 8 40.75 -0.74 -7.26
C VAL A 8 39.36 -0.86 -7.90
N LEU A 9 39.15 -1.76 -8.88
CA LEU A 9 37.83 -1.94 -9.50
C LEU A 9 36.81 -2.62 -8.56
N ALA A 10 37.26 -3.50 -7.67
CA ALA A 10 36.38 -4.21 -6.74
C ALA A 10 35.81 -3.28 -5.64
N ALA A 11 36.57 -2.25 -5.25
CA ALA A 11 36.12 -1.26 -4.28
C ALA A 11 35.02 -0.33 -4.85
N SER A 12 35.05 -0.04 -6.16
CA SER A 12 34.06 0.82 -6.83
C SER A 12 32.69 0.14 -7.01
N LEU A 13 32.66 -1.19 -7.09
CA LEU A 13 31.41 -1.96 -7.25
C LEU A 13 30.63 -2.12 -5.94
N LEU A 14 31.30 -2.00 -4.79
CA LEU A 14 30.67 -2.14 -3.48
C LEU A 14 29.91 -0.89 -3.02
N LEU A 15 30.27 0.31 -3.50
CA LEU A 15 29.54 1.54 -3.19
C LEU A 15 28.30 1.78 -4.04
N ALA A 16 28.13 1.07 -5.16
CA ALA A 16 26.96 1.22 -6.03
C ALA A 16 25.75 0.36 -5.59
N ALA A 17 25.94 -0.63 -4.72
CA ALA A 17 24.87 -1.55 -4.32
C ALA A 17 23.92 -1.00 -3.23
N ALA A 18 24.24 0.14 -2.61
CA ALA A 18 23.39 0.72 -1.56
C ALA A 18 22.26 1.63 -2.09
N ALA A 19 22.27 1.99 -3.38
CA ALA A 19 21.31 2.94 -3.96
C ALA A 19 20.06 2.27 -4.59
N GLN A 20 19.91 0.95 -4.49
CA GLN A 20 18.74 0.24 -5.04
C GLN A 20 18.07 -0.69 -4.03
N ALA A 21 17.96 -0.28 -2.77
CA ALA A 21 16.98 -0.87 -1.87
C ALA A 21 15.57 -0.37 -2.21
N GLY A 22 15.08 -0.74 -3.40
CA GLY A 22 13.65 -0.89 -3.63
C GLY A 22 13.17 -1.94 -2.64
N GLY A 23 12.79 -1.51 -1.44
CA GLY A 23 12.72 -2.34 -0.23
C GLY A 23 12.12 -3.73 -0.46
N ASN A 24 12.82 -4.76 -0.01
CA ASN A 24 12.39 -6.16 -0.04
C ASN A 24 10.89 -6.27 0.35
N PRO A 25 10.01 -6.80 -0.52
CA PRO A 25 8.59 -6.95 -0.22
C PRO A 25 8.29 -8.05 0.82
N TYR A 26 9.30 -8.82 1.24
CA TYR A 26 9.17 -9.92 2.21
C TYR A 26 9.65 -9.52 3.61
N ARG A 27 9.08 -8.46 4.18
CA ARG A 27 9.31 -8.10 5.59
C ARG A 27 8.46 -8.98 6.50
N GLN A 28 8.97 -9.26 7.71
CA GLN A 28 8.17 -9.96 8.73
C GLN A 28 6.96 -9.14 9.18
N SER A 29 7.05 -7.82 9.11
CA SER A 29 5.95 -6.87 9.34
C SER A 29 6.26 -5.53 8.67
N TYR A 30 5.21 -4.85 8.23
CA TYR A 30 5.20 -3.47 7.77
C TYR A 30 4.70 -2.50 8.85
N GLY A 31 4.39 -3.00 10.05
CA GLY A 31 3.99 -2.24 11.23
C GLY A 31 2.49 -2.05 11.38
N THR A 32 2.12 -1.27 12.39
CA THR A 32 0.75 -0.84 12.67
C THR A 32 0.48 0.49 12.00
N TRP A 33 -0.67 0.59 11.37
CA TRP A 33 -1.12 1.74 10.61
C TRP A 33 -2.49 2.17 11.10
N GLU A 34 -2.80 3.44 10.87
CA GLU A 34 -4.01 4.09 11.32
C GLU A 34 -4.62 4.91 10.18
N GLU A 35 -5.91 4.73 9.97
CA GLU A 35 -6.74 5.53 9.07
C GLU A 35 -7.68 6.41 9.90
N THR A 36 -7.98 7.61 9.38
CA THR A 36 -9.02 8.45 9.96
C THR A 36 -10.34 8.10 9.31
N VAL A 37 -11.31 7.66 10.11
CA VAL A 37 -12.66 7.35 9.66
C VAL A 37 -13.67 8.26 10.36
N GLY A 38 -14.70 8.69 9.63
CA GLY A 38 -15.84 9.38 10.22
C GLY A 38 -16.84 8.37 10.78
N LYS A 39 -17.05 8.34 12.09
CA LYS A 39 -18.06 7.49 12.75
C LYS A 39 -19.04 8.36 13.51
N ASN A 40 -20.32 8.32 13.12
CA ASN A 40 -21.39 9.13 13.72
C ASN A 40 -21.08 10.64 13.74
N GLY A 41 -20.48 11.17 12.67
CA GLY A 41 -20.10 12.59 12.58
C GLY A 41 -18.89 12.99 13.43
N LYS A 42 -18.18 12.03 14.05
CA LYS A 42 -16.93 12.26 14.77
C LYS A 42 -15.77 11.57 14.05
N ALA A 43 -14.64 12.25 13.96
CA ALA A 43 -13.40 11.62 13.53
C ALA A 43 -12.98 10.57 14.57
N SER A 44 -12.79 9.33 14.13
CA SER A 44 -12.14 8.27 14.90
C SER A 44 -10.99 7.68 14.11
N ALA A 45 -10.11 6.99 14.81
CA ALA A 45 -8.98 6.30 14.23
C ALA A 45 -9.24 4.80 14.21
N GLU A 46 -9.11 4.16 13.04
CA GLU A 46 -9.11 2.70 12.93
C GLU A 46 -7.68 2.22 12.67
N ARG A 47 -7.25 1.22 13.46
CA ARG A 47 -5.90 0.66 13.39
C ARG A 47 -5.92 -0.70 12.76
N PHE A 48 -4.91 -0.98 11.96
CA PHE A 48 -4.66 -2.29 11.38
C PHE A 48 -3.17 -2.61 11.37
N VAL A 49 -2.85 -3.90 11.39
CA VAL A 49 -1.47 -4.39 11.35
C VAL A 49 -1.21 -5.04 10.02
N ILE A 50 -0.11 -4.66 9.37
CA ILE A 50 0.39 -5.34 8.17
C ILE A 50 1.55 -6.23 8.59
N GLY A 51 1.28 -7.51 8.80
CA GLY A 51 2.23 -8.54 9.20
C GLY A 51 2.76 -9.35 8.01
N ARG A 52 3.34 -10.52 8.31
CA ARG A 52 3.85 -11.47 7.31
C ARG A 52 2.76 -11.97 6.34
N HIS A 53 1.52 -12.02 6.81
CA HIS A 53 0.36 -12.52 6.07
C HIS A 53 -0.42 -11.41 5.34
N GLY A 54 0.11 -10.19 5.33
CA GLY A 54 -0.61 -8.99 4.91
C GLY A 54 -1.40 -8.41 6.06
N PHE A 55 -2.69 -8.16 5.87
CA PHE A 55 -3.56 -7.63 6.92
C PHE A 55 -3.82 -8.68 8.00
N GLU A 56 -3.29 -8.47 9.22
CA GLU A 56 -3.38 -9.47 10.29
C GLU A 56 -4.81 -9.74 10.77
N GLU A 57 -5.73 -8.79 10.56
CA GLU A 57 -7.17 -8.97 10.81
C GLU A 57 -7.76 -10.17 10.04
N PHE A 58 -7.12 -10.60 8.95
CA PHE A 58 -7.53 -11.74 8.13
C PHE A 58 -6.61 -12.96 8.26
N ALA A 59 -5.61 -12.93 9.15
CA ALA A 59 -4.72 -14.08 9.38
C ALA A 59 -5.47 -15.28 10.00
N ALA A 60 -6.59 -15.03 10.69
CA ALA A 60 -7.57 -16.03 11.10
C ALA A 60 -8.85 -15.81 10.26
N PRO A 61 -8.99 -16.48 9.10
CA PRO A 61 -10.15 -16.28 8.23
C PRO A 61 -11.43 -16.62 8.98
N ARG A 62 -12.49 -15.85 8.73
CA ARG A 62 -13.79 -16.13 9.33
C ARG A 62 -14.29 -17.54 8.94
N PRO A 63 -15.07 -18.22 9.78
CA PRO A 63 -15.53 -19.59 9.51
C PRO A 63 -16.18 -19.77 8.13
N GLU A 64 -16.94 -18.79 7.65
CA GLU A 64 -17.58 -18.77 6.33
C GLU A 64 -16.58 -18.76 5.15
N CYS A 65 -15.32 -18.40 5.41
CA CYS A 65 -14.24 -18.34 4.44
C CYS A 65 -13.32 -19.57 4.49
N ALA A 66 -13.52 -20.51 5.44
CA ALA A 66 -12.64 -21.66 5.67
C ALA A 66 -12.73 -22.76 4.59
N ASN A 67 -13.64 -22.65 3.61
CA ASN A 67 -13.89 -23.68 2.60
C ASN A 67 -12.80 -23.82 1.52
N ARG A 68 -11.74 -23.00 1.55
CA ARG A 68 -10.52 -23.17 0.72
C ARG A 68 -9.29 -23.30 1.62
N LYS A 69 -8.26 -24.01 1.17
CA LYS A 69 -7.05 -24.42 1.95
C LYS A 69 -6.34 -23.32 2.77
N GLN A 70 -6.64 -22.02 2.58
CA GLN A 70 -6.18 -20.91 3.43
C GLN A 70 -7.24 -19.80 3.66
N GLY A 71 -8.46 -19.92 3.12
CA GLY A 71 -9.54 -18.91 3.23
C GLY A 71 -9.30 -17.51 2.64
N TYR A 72 -8.08 -17.22 2.19
CA TYR A 72 -7.70 -15.97 1.54
C TYR A 72 -6.55 -16.18 0.53
N SER A 73 -6.37 -15.22 -0.38
CA SER A 73 -5.24 -15.07 -1.29
C SER A 73 -4.41 -13.86 -0.84
N HIS A 74 -3.10 -14.00 -0.80
CA HIS A 74 -2.17 -12.93 -0.42
C HIS A 74 -1.09 -12.77 -1.49
N GLN A 75 -0.84 -11.53 -1.91
CA GLN A 75 0.18 -11.18 -2.89
C GLN A 75 1.00 -9.98 -2.42
N THR A 76 2.32 -10.10 -2.48
CA THR A 76 3.25 -8.99 -2.23
C THR A 76 4.00 -8.66 -3.51
N ASP A 77 3.91 -7.43 -3.98
CA ASP A 77 4.60 -6.98 -5.18
C ASP A 77 4.96 -5.49 -5.10
N ARG A 78 5.12 -4.83 -6.25
CA ARG A 78 5.37 -3.40 -6.35
C ARG A 78 4.51 -2.76 -7.43
N ILE A 79 4.01 -1.57 -7.15
CA ILE A 79 3.32 -0.71 -8.13
C ILE A 79 4.22 0.46 -8.54
N GLY A 80 4.26 0.79 -9.83
CA GLY A 80 4.98 1.97 -10.32
C GLY A 80 4.23 3.27 -10.01
N GLY A 81 4.95 4.33 -9.68
CA GLY A 81 4.37 5.61 -9.26
C GLY A 81 3.46 6.24 -10.30
N SER A 82 3.83 6.20 -11.58
CA SER A 82 2.96 6.68 -12.67
C SER A 82 1.62 5.93 -12.70
N LYS A 83 1.65 4.60 -12.54
CA LYS A 83 0.43 3.78 -12.51
C LYS A 83 -0.38 4.07 -11.25
N LEU A 84 0.25 4.13 -10.08
CA LEU A 84 -0.42 4.44 -8.82
C LEU A 84 -1.13 5.80 -8.89
N ALA A 85 -0.44 6.85 -9.38
CA ALA A 85 -1.04 8.17 -9.51
C ALA A 85 -2.19 8.19 -10.53
N ALA A 86 -2.10 7.40 -11.61
CA ALA A 86 -3.21 7.25 -12.57
C ALA A 86 -4.42 6.54 -11.94
N ASP A 87 -4.19 5.44 -11.21
CA ASP A 87 -5.24 4.68 -10.55
C ASP A 87 -5.95 5.51 -9.46
N ILE A 88 -5.21 6.32 -8.69
CA ILE A 88 -5.80 7.25 -7.70
C ILE A 88 -6.67 8.31 -8.40
N ARG A 89 -6.18 8.94 -9.48
CA ARG A 89 -6.96 9.94 -10.23
C ARG A 89 -8.22 9.34 -10.84
N ALA A 90 -8.14 8.10 -11.32
CA ALA A 90 -9.31 7.38 -11.79
C ALA A 90 -10.33 7.20 -10.65
N SER A 91 -9.90 6.74 -9.47
CA SER A 91 -10.81 6.59 -8.33
C SER A 91 -11.49 7.90 -7.91
N ILE A 92 -10.77 9.04 -7.94
CA ILE A 92 -11.34 10.36 -7.62
C ILE A 92 -12.41 10.73 -8.64
N LYS A 93 -12.16 10.46 -9.92
CA LYS A 93 -13.14 10.71 -10.98
C LYS A 93 -14.37 9.82 -10.82
N ASP A 94 -14.16 8.54 -10.52
CA ASP A 94 -15.23 7.55 -10.41
C ASP A 94 -16.11 7.84 -9.19
N ASP A 95 -15.53 8.18 -8.03
CA ASP A 95 -16.30 8.62 -6.84
C ASP A 95 -17.08 9.92 -7.12
N GLY A 96 -16.53 10.83 -7.91
CA GLY A 96 -17.24 12.02 -8.37
C GLY A 96 -18.51 11.71 -9.20
N ILE A 97 -18.67 10.49 -9.71
CA ILE A 97 -19.83 10.04 -10.46
C ILE A 97 -20.80 9.34 -9.49
N GLY A 98 -21.73 10.10 -8.91
CA GLY A 98 -22.83 9.57 -8.11
C GLY A 98 -22.74 9.83 -6.60
N SER A 99 -21.58 10.25 -6.09
CA SER A 99 -21.48 10.76 -4.72
C SER A 99 -22.00 12.20 -4.61
N PRO A 100 -22.55 12.61 -3.45
CA PRO A 100 -22.82 14.01 -3.16
C PRO A 100 -21.54 14.85 -3.37
N GLN A 101 -21.69 16.04 -3.95
CA GLN A 101 -20.54 16.89 -4.31
C GLN A 101 -19.57 17.12 -3.15
N GLU A 102 -20.08 17.40 -1.94
CA GLU A 102 -19.27 17.59 -0.74
C GLU A 102 -18.44 16.34 -0.37
N ALA A 103 -19.01 15.15 -0.54
CA ALA A 103 -18.32 13.89 -0.26
C ALA A 103 -17.20 13.63 -1.30
N ALA A 104 -17.50 13.85 -2.58
CA ALA A 104 -16.52 13.71 -3.66
C ALA A 104 -15.36 14.72 -3.51
N GLU A 105 -15.67 15.96 -3.14
CA GLU A 105 -14.66 16.99 -2.86
C GLU A 105 -13.80 16.62 -1.65
N ALA A 106 -14.40 16.13 -0.57
CA ALA A 106 -13.68 15.68 0.62
C ALA A 106 -12.75 14.48 0.31
N TYR A 107 -13.23 13.51 -0.48
CA TYR A 107 -12.43 12.37 -0.92
C TYR A 107 -11.24 12.82 -1.78
N ALA A 108 -11.49 13.64 -2.82
CA ALA A 108 -10.45 14.20 -3.66
C ALA A 108 -9.42 15.01 -2.87
N ALA A 109 -9.88 15.83 -1.93
CA ALA A 109 -9.01 16.65 -1.08
C ALA A 109 -8.08 15.79 -0.22
N SER A 110 -8.57 14.67 0.32
CA SER A 110 -7.76 13.76 1.15
C SER A 110 -6.57 13.14 0.39
N LEU A 111 -6.67 13.01 -0.93
CA LEU A 111 -5.66 12.39 -1.79
C LEU A 111 -4.74 13.39 -2.48
N ARG A 112 -4.98 14.69 -2.33
CA ARG A 112 -4.20 15.74 -3.00
C ARG A 112 -2.72 15.71 -2.62
N ASP A 113 -2.45 15.64 -1.32
CA ASP A 113 -1.08 15.65 -0.81
C ASP A 113 -0.37 14.33 -1.16
N VAL A 114 -1.09 13.21 -1.11
CA VAL A 114 -0.60 11.90 -1.58
C VAL A 114 -0.16 11.97 -3.05
N LEU A 115 -0.99 12.54 -3.93
CA LEU A 115 -0.67 12.68 -5.35
C LEU A 115 0.57 13.56 -5.59
N ALA A 116 0.77 14.59 -4.77
CA ALA A 116 1.94 15.46 -4.86
C ALA A 116 3.25 14.74 -4.45
N GLU A 117 3.17 13.76 -3.55
CA GLU A 117 4.33 13.02 -3.06
C GLU A 117 4.69 11.77 -3.90
N ILE A 118 3.76 11.30 -4.75
CA ILE A 118 4.02 10.15 -5.62
C ILE A 118 5.01 10.53 -6.71
N ARG A 119 6.18 9.87 -6.68
CA ARG A 119 7.24 10.00 -7.68
C ARG A 119 6.96 9.06 -8.86
N PRO A 120 6.82 9.54 -10.10
CA PRO A 120 6.46 8.73 -11.26
C PRO A 120 7.40 7.54 -11.52
N ASP A 121 8.70 7.75 -11.30
CA ASP A 121 9.79 6.80 -11.54
C ASP A 121 10.03 5.82 -10.38
N LYS A 122 9.37 6.01 -9.24
CA LYS A 122 9.53 5.17 -8.05
C LYS A 122 8.56 3.98 -8.09
N LYS A 123 9.03 2.81 -7.62
CA LYS A 123 8.16 1.66 -7.33
C LYS A 123 7.87 1.55 -5.84
N TYR A 124 6.60 1.38 -5.48
CA TYR A 124 6.11 1.32 -4.10
C TYR A 124 5.75 -0.12 -3.71
N PRO A 125 6.12 -0.61 -2.51
CA PRO A 125 5.68 -1.91 -2.02
C PRO A 125 4.16 -1.95 -1.95
N ARG A 126 3.57 -3.05 -2.41
CA ARG A 126 2.13 -3.30 -2.39
C ARG A 126 1.86 -4.68 -1.80
N VAL A 127 0.89 -4.74 -0.91
CA VAL A 127 0.43 -5.94 -0.23
C VAL A 127 -1.06 -6.05 -0.48
N SER A 128 -1.48 -7.09 -1.19
CA SER A 128 -2.87 -7.34 -1.55
C SER A 128 -3.39 -8.59 -0.84
N LEU A 129 -4.63 -8.53 -0.37
CA LEU A 129 -5.34 -9.64 0.24
C LEU A 129 -6.77 -9.70 -0.31
N SER A 130 -7.21 -10.89 -0.69
CA SER A 130 -8.60 -11.15 -1.08
C SER A 130 -9.11 -12.37 -0.31
N LEU A 131 -10.33 -12.30 0.22
CA LEU A 131 -10.94 -13.43 0.92
C LEU A 131 -11.59 -14.37 -0.10
N SER A 132 -11.58 -15.69 0.13
CA SER A 132 -12.22 -16.63 -0.81
C SER A 132 -13.75 -16.59 -0.82
N CYS A 133 -14.33 -15.90 0.16
CA CYS A 133 -15.77 -15.76 0.43
C CYS A 133 -16.30 -14.36 0.08
N SER A 134 -15.47 -13.47 -0.46
CA SER A 134 -15.83 -12.08 -0.78
C SER A 134 -15.24 -11.71 -2.13
N ASP A 135 -16.01 -10.96 -2.92
CA ASP A 135 -15.56 -10.45 -4.21
C ASP A 135 -14.61 -9.24 -4.08
N GLY A 136 -14.27 -8.86 -2.85
CA GLY A 136 -13.44 -7.69 -2.55
C GLY A 136 -11.96 -8.00 -2.30
N ALA A 137 -11.14 -6.96 -2.48
CA ALA A 137 -9.72 -6.98 -2.14
C ALA A 137 -9.34 -5.80 -1.24
N MET A 138 -8.44 -6.09 -0.31
CA MET A 138 -7.76 -5.13 0.55
C MET A 138 -6.33 -4.96 0.08
N VAL A 139 -5.90 -3.73 -0.10
CA VAL A 139 -4.54 -3.45 -0.55
C VAL A 139 -3.89 -2.41 0.36
N PHE A 140 -2.64 -2.66 0.74
CA PHE A 140 -1.79 -1.70 1.43
C PHE A 140 -0.63 -1.31 0.52
N ILE A 141 -0.37 0.00 0.40
CA ILE A 141 0.72 0.56 -0.40
C ILE A 141 1.56 1.47 0.48
N GLN A 142 2.83 1.13 0.69
CA GLN A 142 3.70 1.97 1.52
C GLN A 142 4.34 3.07 0.67
N LEU A 143 4.00 4.34 0.94
CA LEU A 143 4.55 5.50 0.24
C LEU A 143 5.95 5.84 0.78
N ASN A 144 6.07 5.92 2.10
CA ASN A 144 7.32 6.17 2.82
C ASN A 144 7.31 5.49 4.21
N ARG A 145 8.22 5.90 5.11
CA ARG A 145 8.35 5.28 6.44
C ARG A 145 7.08 5.44 7.29
N ASN A 146 6.39 6.57 7.16
CA ASN A 146 5.29 6.97 8.04
C ASN A 146 3.95 7.07 7.33
N GLU A 147 3.93 7.06 5.99
CA GLU A 147 2.72 7.24 5.20
C GLU A 147 2.53 6.10 4.21
N GLY A 148 1.26 5.75 4.00
CA GLY A 148 0.82 4.72 3.09
C GLY A 148 -0.60 4.98 2.60
N LEU A 149 -1.10 4.04 1.83
CA LEU A 149 -2.48 3.97 1.40
C LEU A 149 -3.06 2.62 1.80
N ARG A 150 -4.28 2.63 2.33
CA ARG A 150 -5.17 1.48 2.31
C ARG A 150 -6.08 1.63 1.11
N MET A 151 -6.39 0.54 0.43
CA MET A 151 -7.32 0.55 -0.69
C MET A 151 -8.30 -0.60 -0.53
N TYR A 152 -9.57 -0.28 -0.69
CA TYR A 152 -10.67 -1.22 -0.76
C TYR A 152 -11.09 -1.35 -2.22
N SER A 153 -11.27 -2.56 -2.73
CA SER A 153 -11.80 -2.81 -4.07
C SER A 153 -12.98 -3.75 -4.02
N ALA A 154 -14.19 -3.25 -4.33
CA ALA A 154 -15.41 -4.03 -4.54
C ALA A 154 -16.62 -3.14 -4.95
N PRO A 155 -17.01 -3.01 -6.23
CA PRO A 155 -16.29 -3.34 -7.47
C PRO A 155 -15.24 -2.26 -7.85
N ASP A 156 -15.45 -1.03 -7.38
CA ASP A 156 -14.54 0.11 -7.60
C ASP A 156 -13.43 0.14 -6.56
N ALA A 157 -12.33 0.83 -6.87
CA ALA A 157 -11.18 0.97 -5.98
C ALA A 157 -11.19 2.32 -5.27
N TYR A 158 -11.21 2.32 -3.94
CA TYR A 158 -11.16 3.52 -3.10
C TYR A 158 -9.86 3.54 -2.30
N TYR A 159 -9.18 4.68 -2.28
CA TYR A 159 -7.89 4.88 -1.61
C TYR A 159 -8.02 5.77 -0.38
N LEU A 160 -7.50 5.31 0.75
CA LEU A 160 -7.51 6.03 2.02
C LEU A 160 -6.07 6.28 2.47
N PRO A 161 -5.67 7.54 2.72
CA PRO A 161 -4.39 7.84 3.34
C PRO A 161 -4.30 7.24 4.74
N VAL A 162 -3.17 6.59 5.03
CA VAL A 162 -2.90 5.97 6.35
C VAL A 162 -1.56 6.40 6.89
N ARG A 163 -1.46 6.47 8.22
CA ARG A 163 -0.24 6.84 8.93
C ARG A 163 0.24 5.72 9.82
N ARG A 164 1.55 5.59 9.95
CA ARG A 164 2.17 4.61 10.84
C ARG A 164 1.96 5.03 12.29
N VAL A 165 1.51 4.09 13.12
CA VAL A 165 1.48 4.23 14.59
C VAL A 165 2.91 4.00 15.11
N LYS A 166 3.41 4.92 15.94
CA LYS A 166 4.75 4.84 16.53
C LYS A 166 4.78 3.90 17.73
#